data_AF-A0A9X6F635-F1
#
_entry.id   AF-A0A9X6F635-F1
#
_cell.length_a   1.000
_cell.length_b   1.000
_cell.length_c   1.000
_cell.angle_alpha   90.00
_cell.angle_beta   90.00
_cell.angle_gamma   90.00
#
_symmetry.space_group_name_H-M   'P 1'
#
loop_
_entity.id
_entity.type
_entity.pdbx_description
1 polymer ?
#
loop_
_entity_poly.entity_id
_entity_poly.type
_entity_poly.pdbx_seq_one_letter_code
_entity_poly.pdbx_strand_id
1 'polypeptide(L)'
;MFEWLKDYKKLEEEIAYLEYNLDKSKAELKRWISGDLQSVRLTAESEGAKVEGRIEAIEYELAHKMNEECDLKLLINKFTGLDHQILKMKYVDGMTLEQIAFELHYSTGYIRRKHAEIRKIVKFLDGF
;
A
#
# COMPACT_ATOMS: atom_id res chain seq x y z
N MET A 1 19.12 -6.39 -0.76
CA MET A 1 18.54 -7.65 -0.21
C MET A 1 17.30 -7.29 0.60
N PHE A 2 16.13 -7.86 0.27
CA PHE A 2 14.79 -7.43 0.68
C PHE A 2 14.29 -6.11 0.05
N GLU A 3 14.77 -5.74 -1.15
CA GLU A 3 14.25 -4.58 -1.91
C GLU A 3 12.74 -4.65 -2.14
N TRP A 4 12.22 -5.85 -2.43
CA TRP A 4 10.78 -6.08 -2.60
C TRP A 4 9.94 -5.55 -1.42
N LEU A 5 10.47 -5.55 -0.19
CA LEU A 5 9.74 -5.05 0.98
C LEU A 5 9.65 -3.52 0.97
N LYS A 6 10.67 -2.84 0.45
CA LYS A 6 10.64 -1.38 0.25
C LYS A 6 9.66 -1.03 -0.85
N ASP A 7 9.72 -1.74 -1.97
CA ASP A 7 8.83 -1.54 -3.11
C ASP A 7 7.37 -1.76 -2.69
N TYR A 8 7.11 -2.83 -1.93
CA TYR A 8 5.78 -3.13 -1.39
C TYR A 8 5.24 -2.01 -0.50
N LYS A 9 6.04 -1.55 0.47
CA LYS A 9 5.62 -0.45 1.36
C LYS A 9 5.37 0.85 0.63
N LYS A 10 6.23 1.19 -0.32
CA LYS A 10 6.07 2.39 -1.15
C LYS A 10 4.76 2.30 -1.95
N LEU A 11 4.47 1.12 -2.50
CA LEU A 11 3.25 0.89 -3.26
C LEU A 11 2.00 0.97 -2.37
N GLU A 12 2.03 0.41 -1.16
CA GLU A 12 0.95 0.59 -0.17
C GLU A 12 0.72 2.07 0.17
N GLU A 13 1.79 2.84 0.37
CA GLU A 13 1.70 4.28 0.64
C GLU A 13 1.11 5.06 -0.55
N GLU A 14 1.54 4.74 -1.78
CA GLU A 14 1.01 5.32 -3.02
C GLU A 14 -0.48 5.03 -3.19
N ILE A 15 -0.90 3.77 -2.99
CA ILE A 15 -2.31 3.35 -3.05
C ILE A 15 -3.14 4.09 -2.00
N ALA A 16 -2.70 4.10 -0.74
CA ALA A 16 -3.43 4.77 0.34
C ALA A 16 -3.59 6.27 0.09
N TYR A 17 -2.57 6.92 -0.49
CA TYR A 17 -2.66 8.34 -0.84
C TYR A 17 -3.60 8.60 -2.02
N LEU A 18 -3.63 7.71 -3.02
CA LEU A 18 -4.58 7.78 -4.13
C LEU A 18 -6.02 7.58 -3.65
N GLU A 19 -6.28 6.61 -2.78
CA GLU A 19 -7.60 6.38 -2.16
C GLU A 19 -8.08 7.61 -1.40
N TYR A 20 -7.21 8.20 -0.56
CA TYR A 20 -7.52 9.43 0.15
C TYR A 20 -7.88 10.59 -0.79
N ASN A 21 -7.11 10.77 -1.88
CA ASN A 21 -7.39 11.80 -2.88
C ASN A 21 -8.68 11.53 -3.67
N LEU A 22 -8.98 10.27 -3.94
CA LEU A 22 -10.22 9.85 -4.58
C LEU A 22 -11.42 10.20 -3.72
N ASP A 23 -11.38 9.87 -2.43
CA ASP A 23 -12.45 10.19 -1.47
C ASP A 23 -12.68 11.70 -1.37
N LYS A 24 -11.59 12.47 -1.30
CA LYS A 24 -11.67 13.94 -1.31
C LYS A 24 -12.30 14.47 -2.59
N SER A 25 -11.93 13.92 -3.74
CA SER A 25 -12.47 14.34 -5.04
C SER A 25 -13.94 13.96 -5.21
N LYS A 26 -14.34 12.78 -4.73
CA LYS A 26 -15.75 12.35 -4.68
C LYS A 26 -16.59 13.23 -3.75
N ALA A 27 -16.03 13.62 -2.60
CA ALA A 27 -16.68 14.57 -1.70
C ALA A 27 -16.81 15.97 -2.32
N GLU A 28 -15.79 16.43 -3.05
CA GLU A 28 -15.84 17.68 -3.83
C GLU A 28 -16.94 17.61 -4.90
N LEU A 29 -17.00 16.54 -5.69
CA LEU A 29 -18.04 16.35 -6.71
C LEU A 29 -19.44 16.41 -6.11
N LYS A 30 -19.66 15.77 -4.96
CA LYS A 30 -20.95 15.83 -4.25
C LYS A 30 -21.37 17.26 -3.89
N ARG A 31 -20.42 18.13 -3.53
CA ARG A 31 -20.71 19.55 -3.25
C ARG A 31 -21.19 20.30 -4.50
N TRP A 32 -20.61 20.00 -5.65
CA TRP A 32 -20.98 20.59 -6.94
C TRP A 32 -22.30 20.05 -7.48
N ILE A 33 -22.61 18.76 -7.31
CA ILE A 33 -23.83 18.15 -7.85
C ILE A 33 -25.05 18.46 -6.96
N SER A 34 -24.90 18.33 -5.65
CA SER A 34 -26.03 18.33 -4.72
C SER A 34 -25.75 19.03 -3.39
N GLY A 35 -24.69 19.84 -3.31
CA GLY A 35 -24.29 20.51 -2.08
C GLY A 35 -24.27 22.02 -2.20
N ASP A 36 -23.46 22.64 -1.36
CA ASP A 36 -23.36 24.10 -1.21
C ASP A 36 -22.88 24.82 -2.48
N LEU A 37 -22.24 24.10 -3.41
CA LEU A 37 -21.71 24.66 -4.65
C LEU A 37 -22.62 24.43 -5.87
N GLN A 38 -23.79 23.80 -5.72
CA GLN A 38 -24.68 23.43 -6.83
C GLN A 38 -25.15 24.62 -7.68
N SER A 39 -25.32 25.79 -7.07
CA SER A 39 -25.81 26.99 -7.76
C SER A 39 -24.69 27.86 -8.35
N VAL A 40 -23.43 27.46 -8.21
CA VAL A 40 -22.28 28.21 -8.71
C VAL A 40 -22.11 27.94 -10.21
N ARG A 41 -22.02 28.99 -11.02
CA ARG A 41 -21.81 28.86 -12.47
C ARG A 41 -20.38 28.38 -12.76
N LEU A 42 -20.26 27.22 -13.38
CA LEU A 42 -18.99 26.67 -13.84
C LEU A 42 -18.66 27.17 -15.26
N THR A 43 -17.40 27.53 -15.47
CA THR A 43 -16.79 27.65 -16.81
C THR A 43 -15.96 26.40 -17.09
N ALA A 44 -15.61 26.14 -18.34
CA ALA A 44 -14.77 24.97 -18.68
C ALA A 44 -13.41 24.96 -17.95
N GLU A 45 -12.91 26.13 -17.56
CA GLU A 45 -11.65 26.27 -16.83
C GLU A 45 -11.80 26.09 -15.30
N SER A 46 -13.04 26.08 -14.80
CA SER A 46 -13.31 25.97 -13.36
C SER A 46 -12.89 24.62 -12.79
N GLU A 47 -12.44 24.63 -11.54
CA GLU A 47 -12.03 23.40 -10.84
C GLU A 47 -13.18 22.39 -10.73
N GLY A 48 -14.42 22.87 -10.54
CA GLY A 48 -15.63 22.05 -10.52
C GLY A 48 -15.87 21.28 -11.83
N ALA A 49 -15.62 21.92 -12.98
CA ALA A 49 -15.78 21.28 -14.30
C ALA A 49 -14.73 20.18 -14.57
N LYS A 50 -13.63 20.15 -13.81
CA LYS A 50 -12.54 19.17 -13.97
C LYS A 50 -12.61 18.02 -12.95
N VAL A 51 -13.52 18.06 -11.97
CA VAL A 51 -13.54 17.09 -10.86
C VAL A 51 -13.73 15.66 -11.37
N GLU A 52 -14.66 15.44 -12.30
CA GLU A 52 -14.95 14.12 -12.85
C GLU A 52 -13.74 13.53 -13.58
N GLY A 53 -13.06 14.33 -14.41
CA GLY A 53 -11.83 13.90 -15.08
C GLY A 53 -10.67 13.62 -14.10
N ARG A 54 -10.57 14.39 -13.00
CA ARG A 54 -9.62 14.09 -11.91
C ARG A 54 -9.95 12.75 -11.24
N ILE A 55 -11.23 12.48 -10.96
CA ILE A 55 -11.67 11.21 -10.38
C ILE A 55 -11.31 10.05 -11.32
N GLU A 56 -11.64 10.15 -12.61
CA GLU A 56 -11.32 9.12 -13.60
C GLU A 56 -9.82 8.83 -13.68
N ALA A 57 -8.99 9.87 -13.69
CA ALA A 57 -7.53 9.71 -13.69
C ALA A 57 -7.01 9.03 -12.42
N ILE A 58 -7.55 9.38 -11.24
CA ILE A 58 -7.17 8.73 -9.98
C ILE A 58 -7.62 7.27 -9.96
N GLU A 59 -8.83 6.96 -10.41
CA GLU A 59 -9.34 5.58 -10.47
C GLU A 59 -8.53 4.71 -11.44
N TYR A 60 -8.13 5.28 -12.58
CA TYR A 60 -7.25 4.60 -13.52
C TYR A 60 -5.88 4.28 -12.91
N GLU A 61 -5.24 5.26 -12.28
CA GLU A 61 -3.94 5.07 -11.64
C GLU A 61 -4.03 4.07 -10.47
N LEU A 62 -5.09 4.17 -9.67
CA LEU A 62 -5.33 3.25 -8.56
C LEU A 62 -5.45 1.80 -9.06
N ALA A 63 -6.19 1.57 -10.16
CA ALA A 63 -6.29 0.25 -10.77
C ALA A 63 -4.93 -0.29 -11.23
N HIS A 64 -4.08 0.56 -11.83
CA HIS A 64 -2.72 0.18 -12.22
C HIS A 64 -1.88 -0.22 -11.00
N LYS A 65 -1.91 0.59 -9.93
CA LYS A 65 -1.16 0.36 -8.70
C LYS A 65 -1.61 -0.90 -7.96
N MET A 66 -2.91 -1.17 -7.91
CA MET A 66 -3.44 -2.42 -7.33
C MET A 66 -3.00 -3.66 -8.13
N ASN A 67 -2.88 -3.55 -9.45
CA ASN A 67 -2.33 -4.64 -10.27
C ASN A 67 -0.83 -4.84 -10.00
N GLU A 68 -0.04 -3.77 -9.90
CA GLU A 68 1.37 -3.84 -9.49
C GLU A 68 1.52 -4.54 -8.12
N GLU A 69 0.61 -4.26 -7.18
CA GLU A 69 0.64 -4.85 -5.84
C GLU A 69 0.34 -6.35 -5.89
N CYS A 70 -0.63 -6.75 -6.72
CA CYS A 70 -0.95 -8.14 -6.96
C CYS A 70 0.25 -8.90 -7.56
N ASP A 71 0.88 -8.35 -8.60
CA ASP A 71 2.05 -8.95 -9.25
C ASP A 71 3.23 -9.09 -8.28
N LEU A 72 3.45 -8.08 -7.44
CA LEU A 72 4.48 -8.12 -6.41
C LEU A 72 4.19 -9.19 -5.35
N LYS A 73 2.94 -9.31 -4.88
CA LYS A 73 2.51 -10.39 -3.97
C LYS A 73 2.76 -11.77 -4.59
N LEU A 74 2.45 -11.94 -5.88
CA LEU A 74 2.73 -13.19 -6.61
C LEU A 74 4.23 -13.50 -6.70
N LEU A 75 5.07 -12.49 -6.90
CA LEU A 75 6.53 -12.66 -6.87
C LEU A 75 7.01 -13.07 -5.47
N ILE A 76 6.58 -12.37 -4.42
CA ILE A 76 6.98 -12.64 -3.04
C ILE A 76 6.60 -14.06 -2.61
N ASN A 77 5.45 -14.56 -3.07
CA ASN A 77 4.99 -15.93 -2.79
C ASN A 77 5.93 -17.02 -3.35
N LYS A 78 6.81 -16.70 -4.29
CA LYS A 78 7.81 -17.65 -4.82
C LYS A 78 9.03 -17.79 -3.90
N PHE A 79 9.23 -16.88 -2.95
CA PHE A 79 10.36 -16.93 -2.03
C PHE A 79 10.11 -17.94 -0.90
N THR A 80 10.95 -18.98 -0.83
CA THR A 80 10.82 -20.06 0.15
C THR A 80 11.76 -19.92 1.34
N GLY A 81 12.69 -18.96 1.31
CA GLY A 81 13.63 -18.71 2.40
C GLY A 81 12.90 -18.23 3.67
N LEU A 82 13.28 -18.78 4.82
CA LEU A 82 12.66 -18.46 6.11
C LEU A 82 12.58 -16.95 6.39
N ASP A 83 13.65 -16.20 6.09
CA ASP A 83 13.68 -14.75 6.30
C ASP A 83 12.63 -14.03 5.44
N HIS A 84 12.42 -14.47 4.19
CA HIS A 84 11.38 -13.93 3.32
C HIS A 84 9.98 -14.26 3.84
N GLN A 85 9.76 -15.50 4.31
CA GLN A 85 8.48 -15.91 4.88
C GLN A 85 8.13 -15.10 6.13
N ILE A 86 9.09 -14.90 7.04
CA ILE A 86 8.91 -14.07 8.24
C ILE A 86 8.54 -12.63 7.86
N LEU A 87 9.24 -12.03 6.89
CA LEU A 87 8.96 -10.66 6.46
C LEU A 87 7.60 -10.54 5.77
N LYS A 88 7.27 -11.45 4.85
CA LYS A 88 5.97 -11.48 4.19
C LYS A 88 4.85 -11.57 5.22
N MET A 89 4.88 -12.57 6.10
CA MET A 89 3.81 -12.76 7.08
C MET A 89 3.70 -11.56 8.03
N LYS A 90 4.82 -10.94 8.41
CA LYS A 90 4.82 -9.79 9.33
C LYS A 90 4.27 -8.52 8.69
N TYR A 91 4.62 -8.24 7.45
CA TYR A 91 4.42 -6.92 6.82
C TYR A 91 3.40 -6.91 5.68
N VAL A 92 3.20 -8.03 4.99
CA VAL A 92 2.20 -8.19 3.92
C VAL A 92 0.92 -8.81 4.50
N ASP A 93 1.06 -9.90 5.27
CA ASP A 93 -0.11 -10.62 5.81
C ASP A 93 -0.57 -10.07 7.17
N GLY A 94 0.14 -9.07 7.72
CA GLY A 94 -0.24 -8.39 8.97
C GLY A 94 -0.10 -9.21 10.25
N MET A 95 0.53 -10.38 10.22
CA MET A 95 0.60 -11.31 11.36
C MET A 95 1.50 -10.82 12.50
N THR A 96 1.22 -11.29 13.71
CA THR A 96 2.10 -11.16 14.88
C THR A 96 3.24 -12.18 14.83
N LEU A 97 4.32 -11.95 15.58
CA LEU A 97 5.45 -12.90 15.63
C LEU A 97 5.05 -14.23 16.29
N GLU A 98 4.04 -14.20 17.17
CA GLU A 98 3.43 -15.37 17.80
C GLU A 98 2.67 -16.21 16.77
N GLN A 99 1.84 -15.57 15.94
CA GLN A 99 1.12 -16.22 14.85
C GLN A 99 2.09 -16.82 13.83
N ILE A 100 3.13 -16.09 13.45
CA ILE A 100 4.18 -16.57 12.53
C ILE A 100 4.90 -17.79 13.11
N ALA A 101 5.23 -17.76 14.40
CA ALA A 101 5.86 -18.90 15.06
C ALA A 101 4.97 -20.14 15.04
N PHE A 102 3.67 -19.97 15.29
CA PHE A 102 2.71 -21.04 15.19
C PHE A 102 2.62 -21.62 13.77
N GLU A 103 2.45 -20.76 12.77
CA GLU A 103 2.28 -21.13 11.36
C GLU A 103 3.53 -21.82 10.77
N LEU A 104 4.73 -21.31 11.11
CA LEU A 104 5.99 -21.89 10.65
C LEU A 104 6.50 -23.03 11.56
N HIS A 105 5.72 -23.43 12.57
CA HIS A 105 6.05 -24.48 13.53
C HIS A 105 7.40 -24.28 14.26
N TYR A 106 7.72 -23.03 14.58
CA TYR A 106 8.88 -22.65 15.38
C TYR A 106 8.48 -22.15 16.76
N SER A 107 9.44 -22.13 17.69
CA SER A 107 9.21 -21.41 18.95
C SER A 107 9.13 -19.91 18.72
N THR A 108 8.27 -19.22 19.48
CA THR A 108 8.16 -17.77 19.44
C THR A 108 9.50 -17.07 19.70
N GLY A 109 10.32 -17.64 20.61
CA GLY A 109 11.65 -17.12 20.91
C GLY A 109 12.61 -17.18 19.71
N TYR A 110 12.53 -18.25 18.91
CA TYR A 110 13.33 -18.37 17.69
C TYR A 110 12.92 -17.33 16.64
N ILE A 111 11.61 -17.19 16.35
CA ILE A 111 11.11 -16.20 15.38
C ILE A 111 11.45 -14.77 15.80
N ARG A 112 11.28 -14.42 17.08
CA ARG A 112 11.64 -13.08 17.59
C ARG A 112 13.12 -12.76 17.36
N ARG A 113 14.00 -13.73 17.64
CA ARG A 113 15.45 -13.57 17.43
C ARG A 113 15.79 -13.45 15.96
N LYS A 114 15.23 -14.31 15.09
CA LYS A 114 15.46 -14.22 13.64
C LYS A 114 14.96 -12.91 13.05
N HIS A 115 13.76 -12.48 13.41
CA HIS A 115 13.23 -11.18 13.01
C HIS A 115 14.12 -10.01 13.47
N ALA A 116 14.69 -10.07 14.67
CA ALA A 116 15.64 -9.06 15.13
C ALA A 116 16.96 -9.05 14.32
N GLU A 117 17.47 -10.22 13.93
CA GLU A 117 18.65 -10.34 13.05
C GLU A 117 18.38 -9.75 11.66
N ILE A 118 17.26 -10.11 11.04
CA ILE A 118 16.84 -9.59 9.73
C ILE A 118 16.76 -8.05 9.77
N ARG A 119 16.11 -7.47 10.78
CA ARG A 119 16.00 -6.02 10.93
C ARG A 119 17.35 -5.32 11.06
N LYS A 120 18.33 -5.93 11.72
CA LYS A 120 19.69 -5.39 11.81
C LYS A 120 20.36 -5.37 10.44
N ILE A 121 20.21 -6.42 9.64
CA ILE A 121 20.77 -6.52 8.28
C ILE A 121 20.14 -5.48 7.37
N VAL A 122 18.81 -5.38 7.36
CA VAL A 122 18.08 -4.38 6.55
C VAL A 122 18.54 -2.97 6.91
N LYS A 123 18.55 -2.61 8.20
CA LYS A 123 18.99 -1.29 8.66
C LYS A 123 20.45 -0.98 8.29
N PHE A 124 21.32 -1.98 8.36
CA PHE A 124 22.72 -1.80 7.95
C PHE A 124 22.83 -1.50 6.46
N LEU A 125 22.10 -2.21 5.61
CA LEU A 125 22.11 -2.02 4.16
C LEU A 125 21.44 -0.71 3.71
N ASP A 126 20.49 -0.17 4.48
CA ASP A 126 19.85 1.12 4.20
C ASP A 126 20.76 2.34 4.47
N GLY A 127 21.87 2.13 5.20
CA GLY A 127 22.85 3.18 5.53
C GLY A 127 24.04 3.27 4.57
N PHE A 128 24.07 2.47 3.50
CA PHE A 128 25.04 2.51 2.40
C PHE A 128 24.36 2.93 1.11
#